data_AF-A0AB37H8L2-F1
#
_entry.id   AF-A0AB37H8L2-F1
#
_cell.length_a   1.000
_cell.length_b   1.000
_cell.length_c   1.000
_cell.angle_alpha   90.00
_cell.angle_beta   90.00
_cell.angle_gamma   90.00
#
_symmetry.space_group_name_H-M   'P 1'
#
loop_
_entity.id
_entity.type
_entity.pdbx_description
1 polymer ?
#
loop_
_entity_poly.entity_id
_entity_poly.type
_entity_poly.pdbx_seq_one_letter_code
_entity_poly.pdbx_strand_id
1 'polypeptide(L)' 'MERHLPLSNDFLLITYKKAIKLKLPKEFIEMLREELEKRQLQLK' A
#
# COMPACT_ATOMS: atom_id res chain seq x y z
N MET A 1 15.68 0.42 19.14
CA MET A 1 15.57 -0.10 17.76
C MET A 1 14.10 -0.10 17.39
N GLU A 2 13.68 0.81 16.52
CA GLU A 2 12.30 0.81 16.00
C GLU A 2 12.10 -0.47 15.17
N ARG A 3 11.08 -1.26 15.53
CA ARG A 3 10.71 -2.45 14.78
C ARG A 3 9.79 -2.04 13.65
N HIS A 4 10.32 -1.93 12.44
CA HIS A 4 9.53 -1.74 11.24
C HIS A 4 8.90 -3.08 10.85
N LEU A 5 7.75 -3.40 11.46
CA LEU A 5 6.96 -4.54 11.02
C LEU A 5 6.37 -4.22 9.63
N PRO A 6 6.55 -5.09 8.62
CA PRO A 6 5.91 -4.89 7.34
C PRO A 6 4.39 -4.87 7.53
N LEU A 7 3.71 -4.00 6.78
CA LEU A 7 2.25 -3.96 6.75
C LEU A 7 1.71 -5.34 6.41
N SER A 8 0.61 -5.75 7.06
CA SER A 8 -0.11 -6.94 6.62
C SER A 8 -0.70 -6.70 5.23
N ASN A 9 -0.90 -7.78 4.46
CA ASN A 9 -1.40 -7.70 3.09
C ASN A 9 -2.77 -6.99 3.03
N ASP A 10 -3.68 -7.30 3.96
CA ASP A 10 -4.99 -6.66 4.04
C ASP A 10 -4.88 -5.17 4.35
N PHE A 11 -3.98 -4.80 5.27
CA PHE A 11 -3.80 -3.40 5.63
C PHE A 11 -3.19 -2.59 4.47
N LEU A 12 -2.25 -3.18 3.72
CA LEU A 12 -1.65 -2.56 2.54
C LEU A 12 -2.72 -2.31 1.45
N LEU A 13 -3.58 -3.30 1.18
CA LEU A 13 -4.69 -3.16 0.24
C LEU A 13 -5.70 -2.10 0.67
N ILE A 14 -6.10 -2.07 1.94
CA ILE A 14 -7.02 -1.07 2.49
C ILE A 14 -6.39 0.33 2.39
N THR A 15 -5.11 0.44 2.72
CA THR A 15 -4.36 1.71 2.69
C THR A 15 -4.28 2.24 1.27
N TYR A 16 -3.95 1.40 0.29
CA TYR A 16 -3.93 1.77 -1.12
C TYR A 16 -5.29 2.28 -1.62
N LYS A 17 -6.37 1.53 -1.33
CA LYS A 17 -7.74 1.94 -1.71
C LYS A 17 -8.15 3.29 -1.07
N LYS A 18 -7.80 3.50 0.20
CA LYS A 18 -8.03 4.78 0.89
C LYS A 18 -7.20 5.92 0.32
N ALA A 19 -5.93 5.67 0.00
CA ALA A 19 -5.03 6.68 -0.55
C ALA A 19 -5.55 7.23 -1.89
N ILE A 20 -6.07 6.35 -2.76
CA ILE A 20 -6.74 6.74 -4.02
C ILE A 20 -7.98 7.58 -3.71
N LYS A 21 -8.87 7.11 -2.82
CA LYS A 21 -10.12 7.81 -2.48
C LYS A 21 -9.88 9.22 -1.92
N LEU A 22 -8.83 9.39 -1.13
CA LEU A 22 -8.45 10.65 -0.52
C LEU A 22 -7.63 11.54 -1.44
N LYS A 23 -7.31 11.09 -2.67
CA LYS A 23 -6.44 11.80 -3.62
C LYS A 23 -5.11 12.21 -2.98
N LEU A 24 -4.51 11.28 -2.22
CA LEU A 24 -3.20 11.49 -1.63
C LEU A 24 -2.13 11.71 -2.72
N PRO A 25 -0.95 12.27 -2.35
CA PRO A 25 0.11 12.52 -3.31
C PRO A 25 0.41 11.29 -4.17
N LYS A 26 0.58 11.50 -5.47
CA LYS A 26 0.79 10.43 -6.45
C LYS A 26 1.98 9.54 -6.08
N GLU A 27 3.07 10.14 -5.59
CA GLU A 27 4.28 9.41 -5.17
C GLU A 27 3.99 8.41 -4.05
N PHE A 28 3.13 8.76 -3.10
CA PHE A 28 2.71 7.86 -2.03
C PHE A 28 1.85 6.70 -2.56
N ILE A 29 0.96 6.98 -3.51
CA ILE A 29 0.12 5.95 -4.14
C ILE A 29 0.97 4.98 -4.97
N GLU A 30 1.95 5.48 -5.73
CA GLU A 30 2.88 4.65 -6.51
C GLU A 30 3.74 3.77 -5.58
N MET A 31 4.26 4.32 -4.48
CA MET A 31 5.00 3.54 -3.49
C MET A 31 4.16 2.37 -2.94
N LEU A 32 2.88 2.60 -2.62
CA LEU A 32 1.97 1.54 -2.17
C LEU A 32 1.68 0.50 -3.26
N ARG A 33 1.56 0.95 -4.52
CA ARG A 33 1.35 0.08 -5.68
C ARG A 33 2.55 -0.83 -5.91
N GLU A 34 3.77 -0.28 -5.89
CA GLU A 34 5.00 -1.08 -6.04
C GLU A 34 5.10 -2.15 -4.96
N GLU A 35 4.74 -1.81 -3.72
CA GLU A 35 4.76 -2.77 -2.61
C GLU A 35 3.68 -3.85 -2.74
N LEU A 36 2.51 -3.53 -3.30
CA LEU A 36 1.47 -4.50 -3.65
C LEU A 36 1.91 -5.44 -4.78
N GLU A 37 2.53 -4.89 -5.82
CA GLU A 37 3.06 -5.65 -6.97
C GLU A 37 4.18 -6.61 -6.54
N LYS A 38 5.11 -6.16 -5.69
CA LYS A 38 6.17 -7.02 -5.10
C LYS A 38 5.62 -8.23 -4.35
N ARG A 39 4.47 -8.06 -3.70
CA ARG A 39 3.81 -9.11 -2.89
C ARG A 39 2.85 -9.98 -3.69
N GLN A 40 2.73 -9.75 -5.01
CA GLN A 40 1.76 -10.43 -5.89
C GLN A 40 0.33 -10.37 -5.36
N LEU A 41 -0.01 -9.30 -4.64
CA LEU A 41 -1.36 -9.12 -4.11
C LEU A 41 -2.28 -8.70 -5.25
N GLN A 42 -3.11 -9.63 -5.71
CA GLN A 42 -4.05 -9.36 -6.79
C GLN A 42 -5.02 -8.24 -6.36
N LEU A 43 -4.97 -7.12 -7.08
CA LEU A 43 -6.00 -6.08 -7.04
C LEU A 43 -7.26 -6.65 -7.73
N LYS A 44 -8.01 -7.49 -7.01
CA LYS A 44 -9.38 -7.88 -7.41
C LYS A 44 -10.37 -6.75 -7.15
#